data_AF-A0A9P0M5C3-F1
#
_entry.id   AF-A0A9P0M5C3-F1
#
_cell.length_a   1.000
_cell.length_b   1.000
_cell.length_c   1.000
_cell.angle_alpha   90.00
_cell.angle_beta   90.00
_cell.angle_gamma   90.00
#
_symmetry.space_group_name_H-M   'P 1'
#
loop_
_entity.id
_entity.type
_entity.pdbx_description
1 polymer ?
#
loop_
_entity_poly.entity_id
_entity_poly.type
_entity_poly.pdbx_seq_one_letter_code
_entity_poly.pdbx_strand_id
1 'polypeptide(L)'
;MQEIDDVSEIRGNSEIEGQTSATDQEIPTVSNNSRYTKRKRGAGRGNWTEQSLKAAISSVKNGEMTICSASKSYGVPRKTLERRYKCENDKKGPMGQFSMLGQQMNKDFVTHITTMQRRLKISHRFSKKIEKASYDWMQMFLKRNADISLGGSKGVSVARS
;
A
#
# COMPACT_ATOMS: atom_id res chain seq x y z
N MET A 1 0.22 -44.01 64.96
CA MET A 1 0.50 -43.60 66.34
C MET A 1 1.74 -42.74 66.28
N GLN A 2 1.80 -41.49 66.71
CA GLN A 2 0.89 -40.52 67.32
C GLN A 2 1.57 -39.14 67.09
N GLU A 3 0.83 -38.11 66.66
CA GLU A 3 0.67 -36.79 67.34
C GLU A 3 1.99 -36.04 67.64
N ILE A 4 2.32 -34.95 66.92
CA ILE A 4 1.82 -33.56 67.03
C ILE A 4 2.09 -32.95 68.41
N ASP A 5 2.77 -31.78 68.40
CA ASP A 5 2.58 -30.59 69.25
C ASP A 5 3.70 -29.61 68.82
N ASP A 6 3.52 -28.65 67.93
CA ASP A 6 2.72 -27.41 67.99
C ASP A 6 3.24 -26.39 69.03
N VAL A 7 2.96 -25.11 68.74
CA VAL A 7 2.90 -23.97 69.66
C VAL A 7 4.10 -22.98 69.66
N SER A 8 3.86 -21.89 68.93
CA SER A 8 4.03 -20.48 69.34
C SER A 8 5.43 -19.87 69.40
N GLU A 9 5.70 -18.58 69.28
CA GLU A 9 5.04 -17.32 68.86
C GLU A 9 6.02 -16.22 69.38
N ILE A 10 5.78 -14.96 69.03
CA ILE A 10 6.32 -13.74 69.66
C ILE A 10 7.66 -13.26 69.04
N ARG A 11 7.64 -12.36 68.04
CA ARG A 11 7.32 -10.90 68.05
C ARG A 11 8.59 -10.06 68.25
N GLY A 12 8.85 -9.14 67.32
CA GLY A 12 9.82 -8.07 67.54
C GLY A 12 10.32 -7.37 66.29
N ASN A 13 9.42 -6.84 65.45
CA ASN A 13 9.77 -5.82 64.45
C ASN A 13 10.11 -4.51 65.16
N SER A 14 11.23 -3.89 64.80
CA SER A 14 11.44 -2.46 64.92
C SER A 14 11.46 -1.84 63.51
N GLU A 15 10.33 -1.26 63.13
CA GLU A 15 10.25 -0.03 62.31
C GLU A 15 11.31 0.98 62.82
N ILE A 16 11.90 1.86 62.00
CA ILE A 16 11.19 2.99 61.38
C ILE A 16 11.89 3.49 60.10
N GLU A 17 11.14 3.38 59.02
CA GLU A 17 10.82 4.40 58.01
C GLU A 17 11.85 5.48 57.63
N GLY A 18 12.30 5.38 56.38
CA GLY A 18 12.65 6.51 55.53
C GLY A 18 12.05 6.29 54.14
N GLN A 19 10.88 6.90 53.90
CA GLN A 19 10.10 6.83 52.67
C GLN A 19 10.68 7.76 51.58
N THR A 20 11.02 7.22 50.40
CA THR A 20 10.64 7.80 49.09
C THR A 20 10.52 6.70 48.03
N SER A 21 9.26 6.40 47.73
CA SER A 21 8.56 5.70 46.65
C SER A 21 9.27 5.18 45.38
N ALA A 22 8.81 3.97 45.01
CA ALA A 22 8.54 3.43 43.66
C ALA A 22 9.53 2.41 43.08
N THR A 23 9.53 1.19 43.65
CA THR A 23 9.82 -0.06 42.92
C THR A 23 8.52 -0.67 42.43
N ASP A 24 8.23 -0.57 41.14
CA ASP A 24 7.16 -1.34 40.48
C ASP A 24 7.72 -2.68 39.97
N GLN A 25 7.23 -3.77 40.55
CA GLN A 25 7.27 -5.08 39.93
C GLN A 25 6.19 -5.18 38.83
N GLU A 26 6.63 -5.67 37.68
CA GLU A 26 5.91 -6.29 36.55
C GLU A 26 4.53 -5.74 36.12
N ILE A 27 4.51 -5.08 34.95
CA ILE A 27 3.33 -5.09 34.08
C ILE A 27 3.62 -6.06 32.91
N PRO A 28 2.83 -7.16 32.77
CA PRO A 28 2.85 -8.03 31.61
C PRO A 28 2.67 -7.18 30.36
N THR A 29 3.58 -7.30 29.39
CA THR A 29 3.51 -6.56 28.14
C THR A 29 2.18 -6.89 27.46
N VAL A 30 1.21 -6.00 27.62
CA VAL A 30 -0.14 -6.14 27.08
C VAL A 30 -0.02 -6.41 25.59
N SER A 31 -0.47 -7.60 25.21
CA SER A 31 -0.71 -8.01 23.84
C SER A 31 -1.33 -6.84 23.08
N ASN A 32 -0.54 -6.25 22.19
CA ASN A 32 -0.95 -5.18 21.28
C ASN A 32 -1.94 -5.77 20.27
N ASN A 33 -3.15 -6.09 20.74
CA ASN A 33 -4.30 -6.42 19.93
C ASN A 33 -4.87 -5.11 19.36
N SER A 34 -4.04 -4.40 18.60
CA SER A 34 -4.52 -3.31 17.75
C SER A 34 -5.29 -3.95 16.61
N ARG A 35 -6.60 -4.10 16.83
CA ARG A 35 -7.58 -4.57 15.83
C ARG A 35 -7.69 -3.67 14.60
N TYR A 36 -6.84 -2.65 14.48
CA TYR A 36 -6.73 -1.76 13.34
C TYR A 36 -5.26 -1.55 12.98
N THR A 37 -4.63 -2.58 12.39
CA THR A 37 -3.40 -2.37 11.64
C THR A 37 -3.72 -1.41 10.48
N LYS A 38 -3.09 -0.23 10.50
CA LYS A 38 -3.17 0.75 9.41
C LYS A 38 -2.63 0.09 8.15
N ARG A 39 -3.52 -0.44 7.29
CA ARG A 39 -3.14 -1.12 6.05
C ARG A 39 -2.19 -0.20 5.27
N LYS A 40 -0.97 -0.67 5.00
CA LYS A 40 -0.01 0.01 4.12
C LYS A 40 -0.72 0.28 2.78
N ARG A 41 -1.12 1.53 2.53
CA ARG A 41 -1.76 1.92 1.26
C ARG A 41 -0.70 1.78 0.16
N GLY A 42 -0.95 0.90 -0.81
CA GLY A 42 -0.22 0.87 -2.08
C GLY A 42 0.76 -0.28 -2.32
N ALA A 43 1.17 -1.07 -1.33
CA ALA A 43 2.24 -2.07 -1.51
C ALA A 43 1.84 -3.34 -2.29
N GLY A 44 0.59 -3.50 -2.73
CA GLY A 44 0.12 -4.73 -3.40
C GLY A 44 -0.99 -4.53 -4.42
N ARG A 45 -1.21 -3.30 -4.91
CA ARG A 45 -2.31 -3.04 -5.85
C ARG A 45 -1.93 -3.51 -7.25
N GLY A 46 -2.42 -4.69 -7.64
CA GLY A 46 -2.31 -5.19 -9.02
C GLY A 46 -1.08 -6.04 -9.31
N ASN A 47 -0.41 -6.59 -8.31
CA ASN A 47 0.80 -7.41 -8.49
C ASN A 47 0.52 -8.83 -9.02
N TRP A 48 -0.75 -9.24 -9.17
CA TRP A 48 -1.13 -10.52 -9.77
C TRP A 48 -1.03 -10.45 -11.30
N THR A 49 -0.51 -11.50 -11.95
CA THR A 49 -0.35 -11.56 -13.41
C THR A 49 -1.63 -12.04 -14.10
N GLU A 50 -1.74 -11.85 -15.41
CA GLU A 50 -2.86 -12.41 -16.17
C GLU A 50 -2.85 -13.95 -16.14
N GLN A 51 -1.68 -14.57 -16.19
CA GLN A 51 -1.57 -16.03 -16.09
C GLN A 51 -2.09 -16.55 -14.74
N SER A 52 -1.73 -15.87 -13.63
CA SER A 52 -2.21 -16.23 -12.29
C SER A 52 -3.73 -16.13 -12.18
N LEU A 53 -4.33 -15.16 -12.87
CA LEU A 53 -5.77 -14.98 -12.91
C LEU A 53 -6.46 -16.08 -13.72
N LYS A 54 -5.92 -16.42 -14.89
CA LYS A 54 -6.44 -17.52 -15.74
C LYS A 54 -6.42 -18.84 -15.00
N ALA A 55 -5.28 -19.19 -14.39
CA ALA A 55 -5.13 -20.41 -13.62
C ALA A 55 -6.10 -20.46 -12.42
N ALA A 56 -6.28 -19.33 -11.71
CA ALA A 56 -7.23 -19.25 -10.61
C ALA A 56 -8.69 -19.45 -11.08
N ILE A 57 -9.07 -18.87 -12.22
CA ILE A 57 -10.42 -19.04 -12.77
C ILE A 57 -10.63 -20.49 -13.23
N SER A 58 -9.67 -21.11 -13.90
CA SER A 58 -9.79 -22.50 -14.37
C SER A 58 -9.96 -23.49 -13.21
N SER A 59 -9.15 -23.40 -12.14
CA SER A 59 -9.28 -24.31 -10.99
C SER A 59 -10.59 -24.12 -10.23
N VAL A 60 -11.15 -22.89 -10.20
CA VAL A 60 -12.48 -22.66 -9.63
C VAL A 60 -13.59 -23.21 -10.53
N LYS A 61 -13.47 -23.07 -11.86
CA LYS A 61 -14.42 -23.62 -12.84
C LYS A 61 -14.43 -25.15 -12.83
N ASN A 62 -13.26 -25.77 -12.70
CA ASN A 62 -13.10 -27.22 -12.62
C ASN A 62 -13.59 -27.80 -11.27
N GLY A 63 -13.88 -26.96 -10.28
CA GLY A 63 -14.27 -27.39 -8.94
C GLY A 63 -13.11 -27.90 -8.07
N GLU A 64 -11.86 -27.77 -8.52
CA GLU A 64 -10.66 -28.18 -7.77
C GLU A 64 -10.45 -27.35 -6.50
N MET A 65 -10.77 -26.05 -6.58
CA MET A 65 -10.53 -25.09 -5.49
C MET A 65 -11.72 -24.16 -5.27
N THR A 66 -11.93 -23.77 -4.01
CA THR A 66 -12.83 -22.65 -3.69
C THR A 66 -12.20 -21.31 -4.07
N ILE A 67 -13.02 -20.29 -4.30
CA ILE A 67 -12.56 -18.92 -4.61
C ILE A 67 -11.57 -18.40 -3.56
N CYS A 68 -11.77 -18.72 -2.29
CA CYS A 68 -10.87 -18.32 -1.22
C CYS A 68 -9.51 -19.04 -1.29
N SER A 69 -9.52 -20.35 -1.57
CA SER A 69 -8.30 -21.15 -1.70
C SER A 69 -7.47 -20.74 -2.92
N ALA A 70 -8.14 -20.57 -4.07
CA ALA A 70 -7.51 -20.08 -5.29
C ALA A 70 -6.92 -18.67 -5.12
N SER A 71 -7.62 -17.79 -4.40
CA SER A 71 -7.10 -16.44 -4.10
C SER A 71 -5.76 -16.46 -3.37
N LYS A 72 -5.60 -17.35 -2.38
CA LYS A 72 -4.35 -17.50 -1.61
C LYS A 72 -3.26 -18.15 -2.45
N SER A 73 -3.60 -19.19 -3.21
CA SER A 73 -2.64 -19.99 -3.98
C SER A 73 -2.06 -19.22 -5.17
N TYR A 74 -2.89 -18.45 -5.87
CA TYR A 74 -2.48 -17.69 -7.07
C TYR A 74 -2.20 -16.21 -6.79
N GLY A 75 -2.34 -15.73 -5.55
CA GLY A 75 -2.05 -14.34 -5.18
C GLY A 75 -3.01 -13.30 -5.78
N VAL A 76 -4.17 -13.72 -6.30
CA VAL A 76 -5.21 -12.84 -6.83
C VAL A 76 -6.16 -12.44 -5.70
N PRO A 77 -6.44 -11.14 -5.46
CA PRO A 77 -7.35 -10.73 -4.40
C PRO A 77 -8.74 -11.37 -4.55
N ARG A 78 -9.29 -11.91 -3.45
CA ARG A 78 -10.58 -12.62 -3.43
C ARG A 78 -11.69 -11.89 -4.18
N LYS A 79 -11.90 -10.60 -3.88
CA LYS A 79 -12.94 -9.79 -4.52
C LYS A 79 -12.69 -9.58 -6.02
N THR A 80 -11.43 -9.50 -6.42
CA THR A 80 -11.06 -9.43 -7.84
C THR A 80 -11.39 -10.74 -8.54
N LEU A 81 -11.02 -11.89 -7.95
CA LEU A 81 -11.30 -13.20 -8.50
C LEU A 81 -12.81 -13.47 -8.60
N GLU A 82 -13.56 -13.17 -7.54
CA GLU A 82 -15.02 -13.31 -7.47
C GLU A 82 -15.71 -12.51 -8.60
N ARG A 83 -15.35 -11.23 -8.77
CA ARG A 83 -15.90 -10.38 -9.83
C ARG A 83 -15.59 -10.94 -11.22
N ARG A 84 -14.36 -11.39 -11.44
CA ARG A 84 -13.88 -11.87 -12.73
C ARG A 84 -14.47 -13.22 -13.10
N TYR A 85 -14.66 -14.10 -12.12
CA TYR A 85 -15.38 -15.36 -12.28
C TYR A 85 -16.84 -15.10 -12.68
N LYS A 86 -17.54 -14.19 -11.98
CA LYS A 86 -18.94 -13.87 -12.28
C LYS A 86 -19.16 -13.21 -13.64
N CYS A 87 -18.23 -12.37 -14.08
CA CYS A 87 -18.29 -11.69 -15.39
C CYS A 87 -17.52 -12.44 -16.50
N GLU A 88 -17.04 -13.66 -16.22
CA GLU A 88 -16.25 -14.49 -17.13
C GLU A 88 -15.12 -13.73 -17.86
N ASN A 89 -14.34 -12.95 -17.09
CA ASN A 89 -13.29 -12.09 -17.63
C ASN A 89 -11.90 -12.45 -17.10
N ASP A 90 -11.12 -13.10 -17.95
CA ASP A 90 -9.79 -13.65 -17.68
C ASP A 90 -8.64 -12.69 -18.06
N LYS A 91 -8.95 -11.56 -18.72
CA LYS A 91 -7.96 -10.59 -19.19
C LYS A 91 -7.61 -9.56 -18.13
N LYS A 92 -6.31 -9.30 -17.93
CA LYS A 92 -5.86 -8.22 -17.05
C LYS A 92 -5.77 -6.91 -17.85
N GLY A 93 -6.88 -6.17 -17.89
CA GLY A 93 -6.89 -4.81 -18.45
C GLY A 93 -6.05 -3.81 -17.65
N PRO A 94 -5.76 -2.63 -18.23
CA PRO A 94 -5.08 -1.55 -17.54
C PRO A 94 -5.86 -1.15 -16.28
N MET A 95 -5.14 -0.94 -15.18
CA MET A 95 -5.75 -0.53 -13.93
C MET A 95 -5.88 0.99 -13.92
N GLY A 96 -7.10 1.52 -14.03
CA GLY A 96 -7.37 2.96 -14.02
C GLY A 96 -8.28 3.39 -15.14
N GLN A 97 -8.43 4.71 -15.30
CA GLN A 97 -9.17 5.29 -16.42
C GLN A 97 -8.46 4.97 -17.73
N PHE A 98 -9.24 4.64 -18.76
CA PHE A 98 -8.73 4.41 -20.10
C PHE A 98 -8.24 5.74 -20.71
N SER A 99 -7.23 5.69 -21.56
CA SER A 99 -6.77 6.87 -22.31
C SER A 99 -7.85 7.32 -23.29
N MET A 100 -8.31 8.58 -23.18
CA MET A 100 -9.37 9.12 -24.05
C MET A 100 -8.97 9.18 -25.52
N LEU A 101 -7.70 9.48 -25.81
CA LEU A 101 -7.21 9.73 -27.18
C LEU A 101 -6.88 8.42 -27.94
N GLY A 102 -7.12 7.24 -27.35
CA GLY A 102 -6.78 5.96 -27.99
C GLY A 102 -5.27 5.77 -28.25
N GLN A 103 -4.83 4.58 -28.67
CA GLN A 103 -3.39 4.32 -28.87
C GLN A 103 -2.86 4.99 -30.14
N GLN A 104 -3.66 5.03 -31.21
CA GLN A 104 -3.25 5.54 -32.50
C GLN A 104 -3.03 7.05 -32.48
N MET A 105 -3.98 7.85 -31.98
CA MET A 105 -3.75 9.31 -31.93
C MET A 105 -2.59 9.67 -31.03
N ASN A 106 -2.40 8.97 -29.90
CA ASN A 106 -1.22 9.17 -29.07
C ASN A 106 0.08 8.94 -29.86
N LYS A 107 0.14 7.90 -30.70
CA LYS A 107 1.28 7.67 -31.59
C LYS A 107 1.44 8.81 -32.60
N ASP A 108 0.36 9.28 -33.19
CA ASP A 108 0.38 10.38 -34.17
C ASP A 108 0.81 11.71 -33.53
N PHE A 109 0.41 11.98 -32.29
CA PHE A 109 0.91 13.13 -31.54
C PHE A 109 2.41 13.01 -31.26
N VAL A 110 2.89 11.83 -30.85
CA VAL A 110 4.31 11.59 -30.59
C VAL A 110 5.14 11.78 -31.86
N THR A 111 4.69 11.22 -33.00
CA THR A 111 5.40 11.37 -34.29
C THR A 111 5.42 12.84 -34.74
N HIS A 112 4.30 13.54 -34.57
CA HIS A 112 4.18 14.95 -34.94
C HIS A 112 5.11 15.83 -34.08
N ILE A 113 5.08 15.68 -32.75
CA ILE A 113 5.94 16.43 -31.82
C ILE A 113 7.42 16.18 -32.14
N THR A 114 7.80 14.92 -32.38
CA THR A 114 9.19 14.56 -32.75
C THR A 114 9.61 15.20 -34.07
N THR A 115 8.69 15.23 -35.04
CA THR A 115 8.94 15.86 -36.35
C THR A 115 9.14 17.37 -36.20
N MET A 116 8.29 18.02 -35.40
CA MET A 116 8.41 19.46 -35.12
C MET A 116 9.70 19.80 -34.36
N GLN A 117 10.09 19.00 -33.37
CA GLN A 117 11.35 19.17 -32.65
C GLN A 117 12.56 19.15 -33.58
N ARG A 118 12.59 18.20 -34.53
CA ARG A 118 13.67 18.10 -35.52
C ARG A 118 13.71 19.33 -36.44
N ARG A 119 12.54 19.79 -36.91
CA ARG A 119 12.42 20.94 -37.81
C ARG A 119 12.83 22.25 -37.14
N LEU A 120 12.34 22.48 -35.92
CA LEU A 120 12.56 23.72 -35.19
C LEU A 120 13.93 23.77 -34.50
N LYS A 121 14.72 22.69 -34.55
CA LYS A 121 16.04 22.56 -33.90
C LYS A 121 16.03 22.98 -32.41
N ILE A 122 14.88 22.84 -31.76
CA ILE A 122 14.73 23.17 -30.34
C ILE A 122 15.46 22.07 -29.57
N SER A 123 16.64 22.41 -29.07
CA SER A 123 17.40 21.51 -28.20
C SER A 123 16.57 21.24 -26.95
N HIS A 124 16.28 19.95 -26.72
CA HIS A 124 15.49 19.53 -25.59
C HIS A 124 16.34 18.68 -24.64
N ARG A 125 16.14 18.86 -23.32
CA ARG A 125 16.91 18.17 -22.28
C ARG A 125 16.37 16.76 -21.95
N PHE A 126 15.36 16.26 -22.67
CA PHE A 126 14.81 14.93 -22.44
C PHE A 126 15.88 13.85 -22.67
N SER A 127 16.02 12.95 -21.70
CA SER A 127 16.95 11.82 -21.79
C SER A 127 16.38 10.75 -22.73
N LYS A 128 17.12 10.43 -23.79
CA LYS A 128 16.75 9.37 -24.75
C LYS A 128 16.72 7.96 -24.13
N LYS A 129 17.42 7.74 -23.00
CA LYS A 129 17.53 6.43 -22.35
C LYS A 129 16.40 6.14 -21.36
N ILE A 130 15.86 7.19 -20.72
CA ILE A 130 14.86 7.07 -19.65
C ILE A 130 13.46 7.42 -20.17
N GLU A 131 13.36 8.01 -21.37
CA GLU A 131 12.10 8.47 -22.00
C GLU A 131 11.26 9.40 -21.10
N LYS A 132 11.92 10.07 -20.15
CA LYS A 132 11.31 11.00 -19.21
C LYS A 132 12.03 12.33 -19.25
N ALA A 133 11.29 13.40 -18.98
CA ALA A 133 11.90 14.65 -18.58
C ALA A 133 12.66 14.38 -17.27
N SER A 134 13.93 14.74 -17.21
CA SER A 134 14.69 14.61 -15.97
C SER A 134 14.05 15.47 -14.88
N TYR A 135 14.29 15.11 -13.62
CA TYR A 135 13.91 15.92 -12.46
C TYR A 135 14.42 17.37 -12.58
N ASP A 136 15.63 17.55 -13.13
CA ASP A 136 16.24 18.85 -13.45
C ASP A 136 15.37 19.69 -14.40
N TRP A 137 14.83 19.10 -15.46
CA TRP A 137 13.95 19.81 -16.39
C TRP A 137 12.66 20.27 -15.70
N MET A 138 12.05 19.41 -14.87
CA MET A 138 10.83 19.74 -14.11
C MET A 138 11.09 20.88 -13.12
N GLN A 139 12.20 20.83 -12.38
CA GLN A 139 12.56 21.87 -11.42
C GLN A 139 12.80 23.23 -12.11
N MET A 140 13.57 23.24 -13.19
CA MET A 140 13.80 24.47 -13.96
C MET A 140 12.52 24.98 -14.61
N PHE A 141 11.62 24.10 -15.06
CA PHE A 141 10.31 24.47 -15.59
C PHE A 141 9.43 25.12 -14.51
N LEU A 142 9.32 24.52 -13.33
CA LEU A 142 8.55 25.07 -12.20
C LEU A 142 9.12 26.40 -11.72
N LYS A 143 10.45 26.54 -11.66
CA LYS A 143 11.12 27.80 -11.27
C LYS A 143 10.88 28.94 -12.26
N ARG A 144 10.81 28.63 -13.56
CA ARG A 144 10.56 29.63 -14.62
C ARG A 144 9.08 29.95 -14.80
N ASN A 145 8.19 29.04 -14.42
CA ASN A 145 6.75 29.21 -14.52
C ASN A 145 6.13 29.14 -13.12
N ALA A 146 6.49 30.11 -12.26
CA ALA A 146 6.02 30.17 -10.89
C ALA A 146 4.48 30.20 -10.79
N ASP A 147 3.82 30.81 -11.77
CA ASP A 147 2.35 30.91 -11.86
C ASP A 147 1.67 29.55 -12.00
N ILE A 148 2.31 28.57 -12.66
CA ILE A 148 1.80 27.20 -12.80
C ILE A 148 1.97 26.43 -11.47
N SER A 149 3.01 26.75 -10.70
CA SER A 149 3.30 26.08 -9.42
C SER A 149 2.35 26.50 -8.29
N LEU A 150 1.60 27.59 -8.45
CA LEU A 150 0.65 28.08 -7.45
C LEU A 150 -0.68 27.31 -7.44
N GLY A 151 -0.87 26.37 -8.37
CA GLY A 151 -1.96 25.40 -8.38
C GLY A 151 -1.74 24.21 -7.44
N GLY A 152 -1.10 24.41 -6.28
CA GLY A 152 -1.19 23.44 -5.19
C GLY A 152 -2.67 23.20 -4.89
N SER A 153 -3.07 21.94 -4.67
CA SER A 153 -4.46 21.63 -4.32
C SER A 153 -4.88 22.52 -3.15
N LYS A 154 -5.67 23.56 -3.41
CA LYS A 154 -6.37 24.29 -2.36
C LYS A 154 -7.12 23.21 -1.61
N GLY A 155 -6.80 23.03 -0.33
CA GLY A 155 -7.42 22.01 0.50
C GLY A 155 -8.92 22.07 0.25
N VAL A 156 -9.49 20.99 -0.27
CA VAL A 156 -10.94 20.78 -0.21
C VAL A 156 -11.33 21.05 1.24
N SER A 157 -12.29 21.95 1.43
CA SER A 157 -12.68 22.49 2.72
C SER A 157 -12.84 21.40 3.79
N VAL A 158 -12.64 21.80 5.06
CA VAL A 158 -12.77 20.96 6.27
C VAL A 158 -14.02 20.05 6.27
N ALA A 159 -15.06 20.42 5.53
CA ALA A 159 -16.31 19.67 5.34
C ALA A 159 -16.20 18.28 4.67
N ARG A 160 -15.01 17.80 4.32
CA ARG A 160 -14.78 16.44 3.75
C ARG A 160 -13.85 15.54 4.58
N SER A 161 -13.37 15.99 5.75
CA SER A 161 -12.54 15.17 6.65
C SER A 161 -13.35 14.18 7.46
#